data_AF-A0A955SJF2-F1
#
_entry.id   AF-A0A955SJF2-F1
#
_cell.length_a   1.000
_cell.length_b   1.000
_cell.length_c   1.000
_cell.angle_alpha   90.00
_cell.angle_beta   90.00
_cell.angle_gamma   90.00
#
_symmetry.space_group_name_H-M   'P 1'
#
loop_
_entity.id
_entity.type
_entity.pdbx_description
1 polymer ?
#
loop_
_entity_poly.entity_id
_entity_poly.type
_entity_poly.pdbx_seq_one_letter_code
_entity_poly.pdbx_strand_id
1 'polypeptide(L)'
;VLGILVVLPVVLSKVPGLKNFTVSAFTMIKVGFLMIVVADAIWMTPHGFVPTQGLATEELELPSWASELALMPAKNAAAFTLVFLTVVNYLLYNRAIKRGTIVWGKIDFASQFVLIFLAFSVIWTMGLMGAVRSLTRKYYHVYNLVPDFTPEAFTPTLAYSAWWITGVTIVFYAVVSFAILVTLKAGSPKAVGSPAPSVPVEAK
;
A
#
# COMPACT_ATOMS: atom_id res chain seq x y z
N VAL A 1 18.58 -1.99 17.03
CA VAL A 1 17.55 -1.19 16.31
C VAL A 1 16.18 -1.29 16.99
N LEU A 2 15.57 -2.48 17.12
CA LEU A 2 14.27 -2.67 17.78
C LEU A 2 14.20 -2.16 19.23
N GLY A 3 15.23 -2.38 20.06
CA GLY A 3 15.25 -1.88 21.44
C GLY A 3 15.33 -0.35 21.55
N ILE A 4 16.05 0.30 20.63
CA ILE A 4 16.09 1.77 20.56
C ILE A 4 14.72 2.30 20.18
N LEU A 5 14.01 1.65 19.25
CA LEU A 5 12.67 2.06 18.82
C LEU A 5 11.59 1.96 19.90
N VAL A 6 11.72 1.05 20.87
CA VAL A 6 10.79 0.93 22.00
C VAL A 6 11.09 1.97 23.08
N VAL A 7 12.36 2.31 23.30
CA VAL A 7 12.80 3.25 24.35
C VAL A 7 12.70 4.71 23.89
N LEU A 8 12.99 4.98 22.62
CA LEU A 8 12.94 6.31 22.01
C LEU A 8 11.61 7.06 22.24
N PRO A 9 10.42 6.44 22.09
CA PRO A 9 9.15 7.15 22.32
C PRO A 9 8.94 7.55 23.79
N VAL A 10 9.41 6.74 24.75
CA VAL A 10 9.33 7.07 26.18
C VAL A 10 10.25 8.24 26.52
N VAL A 11 11.45 8.25 25.93
CA VAL A 11 12.44 9.33 26.13
C VAL A 11 11.98 10.63 25.45
N LEU A 12 11.47 10.56 24.22
CA LEU A 12 10.95 11.73 23.50
C LEU A 12 9.77 12.40 24.22
N SER A 13 8.97 11.63 24.95
CA SER A 13 7.83 12.17 25.73
C SER A 13 8.27 13.05 26.92
N LYS A 14 9.52 12.92 27.36
CA LYS A 14 10.11 13.68 28.47
C LYS A 14 10.87 14.94 28.03
N VAL A 15 11.04 15.18 26.74
CA VAL A 15 11.79 16.34 26.23
C VAL A 15 10.90 17.61 26.24
N PRO A 16 11.27 18.67 26.98
CA PRO A 16 10.53 19.92 27.00
C PRO A 16 10.73 20.65 25.65
N GLY A 17 9.67 20.75 24.85
CA GLY A 17 9.72 21.40 23.52
C GLY A 17 8.84 20.71 22.47
N LEU A 18 8.71 19.38 22.55
CA LEU A 18 7.83 18.60 21.65
C LEU A 18 6.33 18.81 21.93
N LYS A 19 6.01 19.31 23.13
CA LYS A 19 4.64 19.73 23.50
C LYS A 19 4.11 20.87 22.61
N ASN A 20 4.99 21.74 22.10
CA ASN A 20 4.61 22.98 21.40
C ASN A 20 4.72 22.88 19.87
N PHE A 21 5.02 21.70 19.31
CA PHE A 21 5.01 21.49 17.86
C PHE A 21 3.55 21.45 17.37
N THR A 22 3.04 22.57 16.87
CA THR A 22 1.63 22.78 16.49
C THR A 22 1.34 22.42 15.04
N VAL A 23 1.96 21.36 14.50
CA VAL A 23 1.48 20.78 13.24
C VAL A 23 0.23 19.96 13.57
N SER A 24 -0.89 20.25 12.91
CA SER A 24 -2.14 19.52 13.11
C SER A 24 -1.91 18.02 12.96
N ALA A 25 -2.40 17.21 13.91
CA ALA A 25 -2.29 15.75 13.88
C ALA A 25 -2.79 15.17 12.54
N PHE A 26 -3.81 15.77 11.95
CA PHE A 26 -4.32 15.39 10.63
C PHE A 26 -3.29 15.58 9.50
N THR A 27 -2.49 16.65 9.56
CA THR A 27 -1.41 16.89 8.58
C THR A 27 -0.31 15.85 8.75
N MET A 28 0.06 15.51 9.99
CA MET A 28 1.05 14.46 10.27
C MET A 28 0.60 13.09 9.76
N ILE A 29 -0.68 12.73 9.92
CA ILE A 29 -1.24 11.48 9.41
C ILE A 29 -1.21 11.46 7.87
N LYS A 30 -1.61 12.56 7.22
CA LYS A 30 -1.59 12.66 5.75
C LYS A 30 -0.17 12.55 5.19
N VAL A 31 0.78 13.27 5.80
CA VAL A 31 2.20 13.20 5.43
C VAL A 31 2.74 11.79 5.69
N GLY A 32 2.40 11.19 6.82
CA GLY A 32 2.83 9.84 7.15
C GLY A 32 2.31 8.78 6.18
N PHE A 33 1.04 8.89 5.78
CA PHE A 33 0.45 8.02 4.76
C PHE A 33 1.15 8.19 3.41
N LEU A 34 1.38 9.43 2.98
CA LEU A 34 2.11 9.71 1.73
C LEU A 34 3.54 9.14 1.79
N MET A 35 4.21 9.24 2.92
CA MET A 35 5.54 8.66 3.12
C MET A 35 5.54 7.13 3.04
N ILE A 36 4.50 6.45 3.54
CA ILE A 36 4.35 4.99 3.37
C ILE A 36 4.21 4.64 1.89
N VAL A 37 3.37 5.38 1.15
CA VAL A 37 3.18 5.16 -0.30
C VAL A 37 4.50 5.36 -1.07
N VAL A 38 5.27 6.38 -0.73
CA VAL A 38 6.59 6.63 -1.34
C VAL A 38 7.59 5.54 -0.96
N ALA A 39 7.63 5.10 0.30
CA ALA A 39 8.51 4.02 0.74
C ALA A 39 8.21 2.69 0.04
N ASP A 40 6.92 2.36 -0.13
CA ASP A 40 6.47 1.19 -0.88
C ASP A 40 6.88 1.29 -2.37
N ALA A 41 6.72 2.47 -2.97
CA ALA A 41 7.18 2.72 -4.34
C ALA A 41 8.70 2.54 -4.51
N ILE A 42 9.50 3.06 -3.57
CA ILE A 42 10.97 2.89 -3.56
C ILE A 42 11.35 1.42 -3.42
N TRP A 43 10.69 0.69 -2.52
CA TRP A 43 10.94 -0.73 -2.31
C TRP A 43 10.71 -1.55 -3.59
N MET A 44 9.66 -1.19 -4.34
CA MET A 44 9.24 -1.89 -5.55
C MET A 44 10.12 -1.59 -6.78
N THR A 45 11.03 -0.62 -6.72
CA THR A 45 11.94 -0.31 -7.83
C THR A 45 12.94 -1.46 -8.06
N PRO A 46 12.93 -2.12 -9.23
CA PRO A 46 13.84 -3.22 -9.53
C PRO A 46 15.25 -2.70 -9.86
N HIS A 47 16.30 -3.40 -9.40
CA HIS A 47 17.70 -2.96 -9.49
C HIS A 47 18.24 -2.83 -10.93
N GLY A 48 17.59 -3.51 -11.88
CA GLY A 48 17.80 -3.37 -13.32
C GLY A 48 16.70 -4.14 -14.04
N PHE A 49 16.29 -3.72 -15.23
CA PHE A 49 15.22 -4.40 -15.99
C PHE A 49 15.79 -5.56 -16.80
N VAL A 50 16.45 -6.50 -16.13
CA VAL A 50 17.08 -7.65 -16.79
C VAL A 50 16.23 -8.91 -16.64
N PRO A 51 15.82 -9.55 -17.76
CA PRO A 51 15.22 -10.89 -17.74
C PRO A 51 16.16 -11.94 -17.13
N THR A 52 17.48 -11.77 -17.30
CA THR A 52 18.51 -12.61 -16.69
C THR A 52 19.72 -11.74 -16.33
N GLN A 53 20.36 -12.01 -15.18
CA GLN A 53 21.48 -11.18 -14.68
C GLN A 53 22.70 -11.13 -15.63
N GLY A 54 22.73 -11.98 -16.67
CA GLY A 54 23.80 -12.03 -17.66
C GLY A 54 23.64 -11.10 -18.88
N LEU A 55 22.52 -10.37 -19.00
CA LEU A 55 22.23 -9.46 -20.12
C LEU A 55 21.98 -8.01 -19.65
N ALA A 56 22.60 -7.59 -18.54
CA ALA A 56 22.50 -6.22 -18.04
C ALA A 56 23.36 -5.30 -18.91
N THR A 57 22.81 -4.89 -20.06
CA THR A 57 23.37 -3.83 -20.89
C THR A 57 22.88 -2.48 -20.38
N GLU A 58 23.69 -1.44 -20.50
CA GLU A 58 23.47 -0.07 -20.02
C GLU A 58 22.11 0.55 -20.45
N GLU A 59 21.54 0.07 -21.56
CA GLU A 59 20.22 0.46 -22.09
C GLU A 59 19.01 -0.12 -21.31
N LEU A 60 19.21 -1.19 -20.54
CA LEU A 60 18.17 -1.91 -19.77
C LEU A 60 18.21 -1.59 -18.27
N GLU A 61 19.15 -0.78 -17.82
CA GLU A 61 19.17 -0.26 -16.45
C GLU A 61 18.34 1.02 -16.34
N LEU A 62 17.89 1.34 -15.12
CA LEU A 62 17.27 2.63 -14.85
C LEU A 62 18.29 3.74 -15.21
N PRO A 63 17.83 4.88 -15.76
CA PRO A 63 18.70 6.04 -15.94
C PRO A 63 19.53 6.32 -14.69
N SER A 64 20.75 6.81 -14.83
CA SER A 64 21.71 7.00 -13.72
C SER A 64 21.17 7.81 -12.52
N TRP A 65 20.16 8.66 -12.72
CA TRP A 65 19.48 9.39 -11.65
C TRP A 65 18.47 8.56 -10.83
N ALA A 66 17.98 7.44 -11.39
CA ALA A 66 16.98 6.55 -10.80
C ALA A 66 17.53 5.17 -10.40
N SER A 67 18.69 4.77 -10.91
CA SER A 67 19.37 3.51 -10.53
C SER A 67 19.63 3.43 -9.01
N GLU A 68 19.89 4.59 -8.39
CA GLU A 68 20.11 4.74 -6.95
C GLU A 68 18.92 4.28 -6.09
N LEU A 69 17.69 4.41 -6.60
CA LEU A 69 16.45 4.04 -5.88
C LEU A 69 16.27 2.52 -5.78
N ALA A 70 16.94 1.77 -6.63
CA ALA A 70 16.74 0.33 -6.75
C ALA A 70 17.85 -0.50 -6.08
N LEU A 71 18.89 0.18 -5.62
CA LEU A 71 19.98 -0.36 -4.81
C LEU A 71 19.48 -0.87 -3.43
N MET A 72 20.21 -1.83 -2.85
CA MET A 72 19.95 -2.31 -1.48
C MET A 72 19.87 -1.19 -0.43
N PRO A 73 20.73 -0.16 -0.47
CA PRO A 73 20.60 1.05 0.36
C PRO A 73 19.21 1.68 0.38
N ALA A 74 18.58 1.87 -0.79
CA ALA A 74 17.27 2.53 -0.89
C ALA A 74 16.15 1.66 -0.30
N LYS A 75 16.21 0.34 -0.48
CA LYS A 75 15.26 -0.61 0.13
C LYS A 75 15.37 -0.62 1.66
N ASN A 76 16.60 -0.57 2.18
CA ASN A 76 16.82 -0.41 3.61
C ASN A 76 16.31 0.94 4.12
N ALA A 77 16.50 2.02 3.37
CA ALA A 77 15.97 3.34 3.72
C ALA A 77 14.43 3.34 3.79
N ALA A 78 13.76 2.67 2.84
CA ALA A 78 12.31 2.45 2.89
C ALA A 78 11.89 1.67 4.15
N ALA A 79 12.61 0.59 4.49
CA ALA A 79 12.36 -0.19 5.70
C ALA A 79 12.49 0.67 6.98
N PHE A 80 13.57 1.47 7.09
CA PHE A 80 13.76 2.38 8.21
C PHE A 80 12.67 3.45 8.29
N THR A 81 12.22 3.96 7.14
CA THR A 81 11.14 4.94 7.05
C THR A 81 9.80 4.37 7.53
N LEU A 82 9.47 3.14 7.17
CA LEU A 82 8.27 2.44 7.64
C LEU A 82 8.27 2.26 9.16
N VAL A 83 9.41 1.84 9.70
CA VAL A 83 9.58 1.64 11.13
C VAL A 83 9.48 2.97 11.88
N PHE A 84 10.11 4.03 11.36
CA PHE A 84 10.00 5.38 11.91
C PHE A 84 8.54 5.87 11.90
N LEU A 85 7.83 5.71 10.80
CA LEU A 85 6.43 6.11 10.67
C LEU A 85 5.51 5.37 11.63
N THR A 86 5.78 4.09 11.87
CA THR A 86 5.04 3.29 12.85
C THR A 86 5.19 3.88 14.25
N VAL A 87 6.41 4.29 14.64
CA VAL A 87 6.66 4.95 15.92
C VAL A 87 5.98 6.32 16.00
N VAL A 88 6.06 7.13 14.95
CA VAL A 88 5.39 8.44 14.90
C VAL A 88 3.87 8.29 15.00
N ASN A 89 3.28 7.34 14.28
CA ASN A 89 1.85 7.04 14.35
C ASN A 89 1.44 6.58 15.76
N TYR A 90 2.24 5.73 16.40
CA TYR A 90 2.00 5.29 17.77
C TYR A 90 2.00 6.48 18.76
N LEU A 91 3.00 7.36 18.68
CA LEU A 91 3.08 8.56 19.50
C LEU A 91 1.90 9.51 19.27
N LEU A 92 1.52 9.68 18.00
CA LEU A 92 0.41 10.53 17.62
C LEU A 92 -0.93 9.97 18.10
N TYR A 93 -1.13 8.65 18.01
CA TYR A 93 -2.31 7.97 18.52
C TYR A 93 -2.46 8.14 20.03
N ASN A 94 -1.35 8.10 20.78
CA ASN A 94 -1.36 8.32 22.22
C ASN A 94 -1.62 9.78 22.63
N ARG A 95 -1.37 10.75 21.73
CA ARG A 95 -1.64 12.19 21.93
C ARG A 95 -3.00 12.61 21.38
N ALA A 96 -3.57 11.85 20.45
CA ALA A 96 -4.85 12.17 19.84
C ALA A 96 -5.95 12.21 20.92
N ILE A 97 -6.57 13.38 21.06
CA ILE A 97 -7.72 13.58 21.93
C ILE A 97 -8.80 12.59 21.47
N LYS A 98 -9.22 11.67 22.35
CA LYS A 98 -10.36 10.78 22.10
C LYS A 98 -11.56 11.63 21.70
N ARG A 99 -11.89 11.67 20.40
CA ARG A 99 -13.06 12.36 19.90
C ARG A 99 -14.30 11.58 20.34
N GLY A 100 -14.87 12.00 21.47
CA GLY A 100 -16.23 11.64 21.90
C GLY A 100 -16.52 10.15 22.06
N THR A 101 -17.78 9.85 22.37
CA THR A 101 -18.31 8.50 22.36
C THR A 101 -18.28 7.94 20.93
N ILE A 102 -17.80 6.69 20.78
CA ILE A 102 -17.83 5.99 19.49
C ILE A 102 -19.29 5.86 19.07
N VAL A 103 -19.69 6.60 18.04
CA VAL A 103 -21.03 6.48 17.45
C VAL A 103 -21.00 5.30 16.50
N TRP A 104 -21.41 4.14 17.01
CA TRP A 104 -21.56 2.92 16.21
C TRP A 104 -22.50 3.18 15.02
N GLY A 105 -22.07 2.76 13.83
CA GLY A 105 -22.82 2.94 12.58
C GLY A 105 -22.46 4.19 11.77
N LYS A 106 -21.67 5.13 12.29
CA LYS A 106 -21.10 6.23 11.49
C LYS A 106 -19.67 5.93 11.07
N ILE A 107 -19.48 5.55 9.81
CA ILE A 107 -18.16 5.39 9.18
C ILE A 107 -17.81 6.69 8.45
N ASP A 108 -16.59 7.17 8.64
CA ASP A 108 -16.08 8.34 7.93
C ASP A 108 -15.76 8.01 6.46
N PHE A 109 -16.10 8.94 5.54
CA PHE A 109 -15.90 8.75 4.11
C PHE A 109 -14.42 8.56 3.76
N ALA A 110 -13.53 9.27 4.46
CA ALA A 110 -12.09 9.14 4.25
C ALA A 110 -11.59 7.72 4.56
N SER A 111 -12.11 7.06 5.60
CA SER A 111 -11.71 5.69 5.95
C SER A 111 -12.10 4.69 4.85
N GLN A 112 -13.27 4.86 4.23
CA GLN A 112 -13.71 3.98 3.15
C GLN A 112 -12.83 4.13 1.90
N PHE A 113 -12.54 5.37 1.51
CA PHE A 113 -11.65 5.65 0.39
C PHE A 113 -10.25 5.06 0.62
N VAL A 114 -9.68 5.24 1.82
CA VAL A 114 -8.35 4.70 2.17
C VAL A 114 -8.31 3.18 2.09
N LEU A 115 -9.34 2.48 2.58
CA LEU A 115 -9.39 1.01 2.54
C LEU A 115 -9.48 0.48 1.11
N ILE A 116 -10.29 1.11 0.25
CA ILE A 116 -10.43 0.73 -1.16
C ILE A 116 -9.13 1.00 -1.91
N PHE A 117 -8.52 2.18 -1.70
CA PHE A 117 -7.27 2.55 -2.33
C PHE A 117 -6.11 1.63 -1.88
N LEU A 118 -6.04 1.27 -0.60
CA LEU A 118 -5.03 0.35 -0.09
C LEU A 118 -5.18 -1.04 -0.72
N ALA A 119 -6.40 -1.56 -0.84
CA ALA A 119 -6.66 -2.81 -1.53
C ALA A 119 -6.23 -2.75 -3.01
N PHE A 120 -6.49 -1.62 -3.69
CA PHE A 120 -6.08 -1.42 -5.08
C PHE A 120 -4.56 -1.47 -5.21
N SER A 121 -3.85 -0.71 -4.36
CA SER A 121 -2.40 -0.66 -4.35
C SER A 121 -1.79 -2.04 -4.12
N VAL A 122 -2.30 -2.83 -3.16
CA VAL A 122 -1.79 -4.19 -2.88
C VAL A 122 -1.99 -5.15 -4.04
N ILE A 123 -3.18 -5.15 -4.65
CA ILE A 123 -3.46 -6.02 -5.82
C ILE A 123 -2.54 -5.65 -6.98
N TRP A 124 -2.42 -4.35 -7.24
CA TRP A 124 -1.60 -3.83 -8.33
C TRP A 124 -0.12 -4.16 -8.14
N THR A 125 0.44 -3.97 -6.94
CA THR A 125 1.85 -4.28 -6.64
C THR A 125 2.15 -5.78 -6.70
N MET A 126 1.23 -6.62 -6.20
CA MET A 126 1.36 -8.08 -6.30
C MET A 126 1.34 -8.56 -7.76
N GLY A 127 0.47 -7.97 -8.60
CA GLY A 127 0.43 -8.24 -10.04
C GLY A 127 1.76 -7.92 -10.73
N LEU A 128 2.37 -6.78 -10.37
CA LEU A 128 3.65 -6.35 -10.94
C LEU A 128 4.80 -7.30 -10.55
N MET A 129 4.86 -7.73 -9.29
CA MET A 129 5.86 -8.71 -8.84
C MET A 129 5.66 -10.10 -9.50
N GLY A 130 4.41 -10.47 -9.79
CA GLY A 130 4.10 -11.65 -10.59
C GLY A 130 4.69 -11.58 -12.00
N ALA A 131 4.50 -10.44 -12.68
CA ALA A 131 5.04 -10.20 -14.02
C ALA A 131 6.57 -10.23 -14.06
N VAL A 132 7.24 -9.66 -13.04
CA VAL A 132 8.70 -9.74 -12.92
C VAL A 132 9.18 -11.20 -12.88
N ARG A 133 8.49 -12.08 -12.15
CA ARG A 133 8.85 -13.50 -12.09
C ARG A 133 8.62 -14.25 -13.40
N SER A 134 7.62 -13.88 -14.20
CA SER A 134 7.42 -14.50 -15.52
C SER A 134 8.47 -14.03 -16.52
N LEU A 135 8.89 -12.77 -16.44
CA LEU A 135 9.91 -12.21 -17.32
C LEU A 135 11.29 -12.87 -17.13
N THR A 136 11.56 -13.51 -15.99
CA THR A 136 12.84 -14.20 -15.79
C THR A 136 13.01 -15.49 -16.60
N ARG A 137 11.92 -16.01 -17.18
CA ARG A 137 11.91 -17.24 -17.99
C ARG A 137 11.74 -16.96 -19.49
N LYS A 138 11.99 -15.72 -19.89
CA LYS A 138 11.65 -15.12 -21.20
C LYS A 138 12.19 -15.85 -22.44
N TYR A 139 13.36 -16.48 -22.36
CA TYR A 139 14.02 -17.03 -23.54
C TYR A 139 13.79 -18.53 -23.76
N TYR A 140 12.99 -19.19 -22.93
CA TYR A 140 12.94 -20.65 -22.92
C TYR A 140 11.53 -21.20 -23.01
N HIS A 141 11.32 -22.10 -23.97
CA HIS A 141 10.24 -23.07 -23.92
C HIS A 141 10.62 -24.18 -22.92
N VAL A 142 9.77 -24.37 -21.90
CA VAL A 142 9.97 -25.32 -20.79
C VAL A 142 11.17 -24.99 -19.89
N TYR A 143 10.92 -24.27 -18.79
CA TYR A 143 11.82 -24.11 -17.62
C TYR A 143 13.32 -24.07 -17.92
N ASN A 144 13.76 -23.14 -18.78
CA ASN A 144 15.18 -22.95 -19.11
C ASN A 144 15.85 -24.08 -19.92
N LEU A 145 15.09 -25.00 -20.50
CA LEU A 145 15.62 -26.15 -21.24
C LEU A 145 15.82 -25.87 -22.73
N VAL A 146 14.81 -25.33 -23.42
CA VAL A 146 14.86 -25.11 -24.87
C VAL A 146 14.78 -23.62 -25.17
N PRO A 147 15.85 -22.97 -25.66
CA PRO A 147 15.79 -21.56 -26.02
C PRO A 147 14.92 -21.35 -27.27
N ASP A 148 14.06 -20.33 -27.26
CA ASP A 148 13.19 -19.95 -28.38
C ASP A 148 13.80 -18.77 -29.16
N PHE A 149 14.01 -18.96 -30.46
CA PHE A 149 14.55 -17.97 -31.40
C PHE A 149 13.56 -17.61 -32.51
N THR A 150 12.29 -17.97 -32.36
CA THR A 150 11.29 -17.69 -33.38
C THR A 150 11.10 -16.18 -33.59
N PRO A 151 10.87 -15.71 -34.84
CA PRO A 151 10.62 -14.29 -35.11
C PRO A 151 9.40 -13.72 -34.39
N GLU A 152 8.46 -14.59 -34.03
CA GLU A 152 7.19 -14.26 -33.37
C GLU A 152 7.32 -14.16 -31.84
N ALA A 153 8.52 -14.29 -31.28
CA ALA A 153 8.77 -14.22 -29.85
C ALA A 153 8.62 -12.79 -29.31
N PHE A 154 7.37 -12.32 -29.19
CA PHE A 154 7.05 -11.03 -28.59
C PHE A 154 7.12 -11.12 -27.07
N THR A 155 7.91 -10.22 -26.46
CA THR A 155 8.07 -10.17 -25.02
C THR A 155 7.73 -8.79 -24.50
N PRO A 156 6.65 -8.65 -23.71
CA PRO A 156 6.22 -7.35 -23.24
C PRO A 156 7.26 -6.76 -22.29
N THR A 157 7.49 -5.45 -22.39
CA THR A 157 8.26 -4.73 -21.37
C THR A 157 7.47 -4.72 -20.04
N LEU A 158 8.14 -4.49 -18.92
CA LEU A 158 7.43 -4.34 -17.64
C LEU A 158 6.46 -3.16 -17.69
N ALA A 159 6.83 -2.07 -18.36
CA ALA A 159 5.94 -0.92 -18.55
C ALA A 159 4.69 -1.30 -19.36
N TYR A 160 4.85 -2.08 -20.44
CA TYR A 160 3.72 -2.62 -21.19
C TYR A 160 2.86 -3.54 -20.32
N SER A 161 3.49 -4.40 -19.53
CA SER A 161 2.79 -5.29 -18.58
C SER A 161 2.06 -4.52 -17.49
N ALA A 162 2.62 -3.40 -17.01
CA ALA A 162 2.02 -2.54 -15.99
C ALA A 162 0.74 -1.88 -16.49
N TRP A 163 0.68 -1.48 -17.77
CA TRP A 163 -0.56 -0.99 -18.38
C TRP A 163 -1.65 -2.05 -18.40
N TRP A 164 -1.30 -3.29 -18.74
CA TRP A 164 -2.24 -4.42 -18.70
C TRP A 164 -2.69 -4.76 -17.28
N ILE A 165 -1.78 -4.81 -16.32
CA ILE A 165 -2.11 -5.05 -14.89
C ILE A 165 -3.05 -3.95 -14.38
N THR A 166 -2.79 -2.70 -14.73
CA THR A 166 -3.65 -1.56 -14.38
C THR A 166 -5.04 -1.73 -14.98
N GLY A 167 -5.13 -2.07 -16.27
CA GLY A 167 -6.39 -2.35 -16.95
C GLY A 167 -7.17 -3.49 -16.30
N VAL A 168 -6.53 -4.63 -16.04
CA VAL A 168 -7.16 -5.79 -15.38
C VAL A 168 -7.63 -5.44 -13.97
N THR A 169 -6.85 -4.67 -13.21
CA THR A 169 -7.22 -4.25 -11.85
C THR A 169 -8.44 -3.33 -11.89
N ILE A 170 -8.47 -2.34 -12.80
CA ILE A 170 -9.63 -1.45 -12.96
C ILE A 170 -10.88 -2.24 -13.38
N VAL A 171 -10.75 -3.19 -14.30
CA VAL A 171 -11.86 -4.06 -14.73
C VAL A 171 -12.37 -4.90 -13.56
N PHE A 172 -11.47 -5.49 -12.77
CA PHE A 172 -11.86 -6.25 -11.57
C PHE A 172 -12.67 -5.39 -10.59
N TYR A 173 -12.20 -4.17 -10.29
CA TYR A 173 -12.93 -3.24 -9.44
C TYR A 173 -14.27 -2.83 -10.05
N ALA A 174 -14.34 -2.57 -11.35
CA ALA A 174 -15.59 -2.25 -12.03
C ALA A 174 -16.62 -3.39 -11.94
N VAL A 175 -16.18 -4.64 -12.11
CA VAL A 175 -17.03 -5.83 -11.98
C VAL A 175 -17.51 -6.00 -10.53
N VAL A 176 -16.62 -5.86 -9.55
CA VAL A 176 -16.99 -5.96 -8.13
C VAL A 176 -17.97 -4.84 -7.72
N SER A 177 -17.69 -3.59 -8.13
CA SER A 177 -18.60 -2.47 -7.89
C SER A 177 -19.96 -2.69 -8.57
N PHE A 178 -19.98 -3.21 -9.80
CA PHE A 178 -21.22 -3.56 -10.49
C PHE A 178 -22.00 -4.65 -9.74
N ALA A 179 -21.33 -5.71 -9.29
CA ALA A 179 -21.97 -6.77 -8.50
C ALA A 179 -22.60 -6.23 -7.20
N ILE A 180 -21.89 -5.34 -6.49
CA ILE A 180 -22.42 -4.68 -5.28
C ILE A 180 -23.63 -3.80 -5.60
N LEU A 181 -23.59 -3.05 -6.71
CA LEU A 181 -24.74 -2.23 -7.12
C LEU A 181 -25.97 -3.08 -7.43
N VAL A 182 -25.81 -4.22 -8.11
CA VAL A 182 -26.90 -5.15 -8.43
C VAL A 182 -27.50 -5.74 -7.15
N THR A 183 -26.67 -6.15 -6.19
CA THR A 183 -27.16 -6.72 -4.92
C THR A 183 -27.87 -5.69 -4.04
N LEU A 184 -27.35 -4.45 -3.96
CA LEU A 184 -28.00 -3.37 -3.22
C LEU A 184 -29.35 -2.98 -3.83
N LYS A 185 -29.45 -2.97 -5.16
CA LYS A 185 -30.68 -2.61 -5.87
C LYS A 185 -31.77 -3.70 -5.75
N ALA A 186 -31.39 -4.96 -5.53
CA ALA A 186 -32.30 -6.07 -5.31
C ALA A 186 -32.90 -6.11 -3.87
N GLY A 187 -32.29 -5.40 -2.92
CA GLY A 187 -32.82 -5.24 -1.56
C GLY A 187 -33.76 -4.04 -1.46
N SER A 188 -35.08 -4.26 -1.48
CA SER A 188 -36.04 -3.22 -1.07
C SER A 188 -35.78 -2.79 0.39
N PRO A 189 -35.98 -1.52 0.77
CA PRO A 189 -35.71 -1.07 2.13
C PRO A 189 -36.57 -1.86 3.11
N LYS A 190 -35.92 -2.66 3.97
CA LYS A 190 -36.58 -3.29 5.09
C LYS A 190 -37.06 -2.17 6.01
N ALA A 191 -38.38 -2.02 6.16
CA ALA A 191 -38.98 -1.07 7.07
C ALA A 191 -38.32 -1.22 8.45
N VAL A 192 -37.75 -0.13 8.95
CA VAL A 192 -37.15 -0.07 10.28
C VAL A 192 -38.27 -0.41 11.27
N GLY A 193 -38.20 -1.60 11.87
CA GLY A 193 -39.10 -2.00 12.93
C GLY A 193 -39.00 -1.01 14.08
N SER A 194 -40.16 -0.61 14.62
CA SER A 194 -40.30 0.38 15.69
C SER A 194 -39.32 0.09 16.85
N PRO A 195 -38.69 1.11 17.48
CA PRO A 195 -37.76 0.90 18.56
C PRO A 195 -38.43 0.11 19.70
N ALA A 196 -37.82 -1.01 20.11
CA ALA A 196 -38.26 -1.73 21.29
C ALA A 196 -38.14 -0.82 22.53
N PRO A 197 -39.11 -0.84 23.46
CA PRO A 197 -39.08 0.02 24.64
C PRO A 197 -37.84 -0.29 25.49
N SER A 198 -37.09 0.76 25.83
CA SER A 198 -35.89 0.69 26.65
C SER A 198 -36.25 0.27 28.07
N VAL A 199 -35.88 -0.96 28.45
CA VAL A 199 -35.89 -1.39 29.85
C VAL A 199 -34.72 -0.68 30.56
N PRO A 200 -34.95 0.07 31.65
CA PRO A 200 -33.87 0.72 32.38
C PRO A 200 -33.00 -0.34 33.06
N VAL A 201 -31.69 -0.33 32.75
CA VAL A 201 -30.70 -1.14 33.44
C VAL A 201 -30.38 -0.46 34.78
N GLU A 202 -30.81 -1.11 35.86
CA GLU A 202 -30.49 -0.71 37.24
C GLU A 202 -28.98 -0.87 37.49
N ALA A 203 -28.32 0.22 37.89
CA ALA A 203 -26.90 0.22 38.19
C ALA A 203 -26.66 -0.45 39.55
N LYS A 204 -25.76 -1.44 39.57
CA LYS A 204 -25.18 -2.02 40.80
C LYS A 204 -23.69 -1.76 40.84
#